data_AF-A0A3D4UKJ1-F1
#
_entry.id   AF-A0A3D4UKJ1-F1
#
_cell.length_a   1.000
_cell.length_b   1.000
_cell.length_c   1.000
_cell.angle_alpha   90.00
_cell.angle_beta   90.00
_cell.angle_gamma   90.00
#
_symmetry.space_group_name_H-M   'P 1'
#
loop_
_entity.id
_entity.type
_entity.pdbx_description
1 polymer ?
#
loop_
_entity_poly.entity_id
_entity_poly.type
_entity_poly.pdbx_seq_one_letter_code
_entity_poly.pdbx_strand_id
1 'polypeptide(L)'
;MNLSQFFEHWSIVENPFRDEEARHDAIFARMGISPIPRAESGAEAAPGALPLAMPRMQSMHPDFEKILGDVGQPSTSIVFGEKGSGKTAIRLQLAAKIERHNAASPDRKVFLIPYDDLNAALDHYNSSVSSKKDANPFTEMRLVDHIDAILSNGVSRVLGTLLPGG
;
A
#
# COMPACT_ATOMS: atom_id res chain seq x y z
N MET A 1 18.17 21.12 -20.25
CA MET A 1 18.94 20.36 -19.24
C MET A 1 18.73 18.88 -19.54
N ASN A 2 19.79 18.12 -19.85
CA ASN A 2 19.64 16.67 -20.03
C ASN A 2 19.67 15.96 -18.67
N LEU A 3 19.19 14.71 -18.62
CA LEU A 3 19.07 13.95 -17.37
C LEU A 3 20.43 13.78 -16.66
N SER A 4 21.50 13.61 -17.43
CA SER A 4 22.87 13.46 -16.91
C SER A 4 23.36 14.72 -16.19
N GLN A 5 23.13 15.91 -16.76
CA GLN A 5 23.48 17.20 -16.15
C GLN A 5 22.68 17.46 -14.87
N PHE A 6 21.41 17.05 -14.84
CA PHE A 6 20.58 17.14 -13.64
C PHE A 6 21.13 16.23 -12.53
N PHE A 7 21.46 14.98 -12.84
CA PHE A 7 22.03 14.05 -11.86
C PHE A 7 23.39 14.49 -11.35
N GLU A 8 24.27 14.98 -12.23
CA GLU A 8 25.58 15.49 -11.84
C GLU A 8 25.46 16.73 -10.93
N HIS A 9 24.58 17.67 -11.29
CA HIS A 9 24.34 18.88 -10.48
C HIS A 9 23.87 18.56 -9.07
N TRP A 10 22.96 17.58 -8.92
CA TRP A 10 22.40 17.17 -7.63
C TRP A 10 23.17 16.04 -6.96
N SER A 11 24.31 15.61 -7.51
CA SER A 11 25.08 14.46 -7.03
C SER A 11 24.24 13.18 -6.85
N ILE A 12 23.26 12.99 -7.75
CA ILE A 12 22.40 11.80 -7.78
C ILE A 12 23.16 10.68 -8.49
N VAL A 13 23.62 9.70 -7.71
CA VAL A 13 24.48 8.60 -8.19
C VAL A 13 23.67 7.51 -8.93
N GLU A 14 22.38 7.41 -8.66
CA GLU A 14 21.51 6.33 -9.16
C GLU A 14 20.12 6.88 -9.45
N ASN A 15 19.50 6.47 -10.56
CA ASN A 15 18.16 6.94 -10.95
C ASN A 15 17.07 6.20 -10.14
N PRO A 16 16.32 6.88 -9.25
CA PRO A 16 15.28 6.29 -8.39
C PRO A 16 13.94 6.02 -9.09
N PHE A 17 13.90 6.16 -10.41
CA PHE A 17 12.70 5.95 -11.24
C PHE A 17 13.03 5.07 -12.46
N ARG A 18 13.89 4.06 -12.30
CA ARG A 18 14.24 3.16 -13.41
C ARG A 18 13.09 2.24 -13.75
N ASP A 19 12.36 1.78 -12.76
CA ASP A 19 11.20 0.91 -12.95
C ASP A 19 9.90 1.72 -13.04
N GLU A 20 8.97 1.26 -13.89
CA GLU A 20 7.66 1.91 -14.03
C GLU A 20 6.84 1.88 -12.72
N GLU A 21 7.11 0.90 -11.86
CA GLU A 21 6.43 0.71 -10.58
C GLU A 21 7.41 0.79 -9.40
N ALA A 22 7.11 1.69 -8.46
CA ALA A 22 7.90 1.86 -7.23
C ALA A 22 7.99 0.61 -6.34
N ARG A 23 7.13 -0.41 -6.56
CA ARG A 23 7.22 -1.70 -5.85
C ARG A 23 8.41 -2.54 -6.29
N HIS A 24 8.84 -2.37 -7.54
CA HIS A 24 9.92 -3.15 -8.15
C HIS A 24 11.25 -2.40 -8.17
N ASP A 25 11.22 -1.10 -7.84
CA ASP A 25 12.40 -0.25 -7.86
C ASP A 25 13.36 -0.57 -6.70
N ALA A 26 14.60 -0.91 -7.04
CA ALA A 26 15.64 -1.30 -6.09
C ALA A 26 16.03 -0.18 -5.11
N ILE A 27 15.93 1.09 -5.52
CA ILE A 27 16.24 2.23 -4.67
C ILE A 27 15.13 2.42 -3.63
N PHE A 28 13.86 2.23 -4.01
CA PHE A 28 12.74 2.22 -3.07
C PHE A 28 12.86 1.08 -2.04
N ALA A 29 13.23 -0.12 -2.48
CA ALA A 29 13.48 -1.24 -1.57
C ALA A 29 14.60 -0.91 -0.56
N ARG A 30 15.71 -0.31 -1.02
CA ARG A 30 16.84 0.09 -0.17
C ARG A 30 16.52 1.23 0.80
N MET A 31 15.59 2.12 0.45
CA MET A 31 15.11 3.18 1.34
C MET A 31 14.26 2.66 2.51
N GLY A 32 14.03 1.34 2.60
CA GLY A 32 13.20 0.75 3.65
C GLY A 32 11.71 1.00 3.44
N ILE A 33 11.32 1.28 2.20
CA ILE A 33 9.92 1.34 1.77
C ILE A 33 9.56 -0.07 1.26
N SER A 34 9.79 -1.09 2.10
CA SER A 34 9.50 -2.48 1.73
C SER A 34 7.97 -2.66 1.70
N PRO A 35 7.42 -3.35 0.69
CA PRO A 35 5.99 -3.59 0.62
C PRO A 35 5.54 -4.45 1.80
N ILE A 36 4.35 -4.16 2.32
CA ILE A 36 3.62 -5.05 3.21
C ILE A 36 3.71 -6.45 2.60
N PRO A 37 4.30 -7.46 3.28
CA PRO A 37 4.25 -8.81 2.76
C PRO A 37 2.77 -9.18 2.64
N ARG A 38 2.32 -9.51 1.42
CA ARG A 38 1.10 -10.30 1.25
C ARG A 38 1.31 -11.51 2.15
N ALA A 39 0.38 -11.74 3.07
CA ALA A 39 0.38 -12.91 3.92
C ALA A 39 0.12 -14.13 3.01
N GLU A 40 1.15 -14.56 2.29
CA GLU A 40 1.20 -15.83 1.61
C GLU A 40 1.77 -16.82 2.62
N SER A 41 0.90 -17.74 3.01
CA SER A 41 1.10 -18.94 3.81
C SER A 41 2.55 -19.28 4.21
N GLY A 42 2.82 -19.25 5.52
CA GLY A 42 3.57 -20.34 6.16
C GLY A 42 5.08 -20.21 6.34
N ALA A 43 5.68 -19.03 6.20
CA ALA A 43 7.07 -18.83 6.62
C ALA A 43 7.12 -18.20 8.02
N GLU A 44 7.48 -19.01 9.02
CA GLU A 44 7.75 -18.55 10.39
C GLU A 44 8.69 -17.34 10.38
N ALA A 45 8.23 -16.23 10.98
CA ALA A 45 9.10 -15.12 11.31
C ALA A 45 10.13 -15.61 12.34
N ALA A 46 11.37 -15.81 11.91
CA ALA A 46 12.45 -16.24 12.77
C ALA A 46 12.61 -15.28 13.98
N PRO A 47 12.66 -15.81 15.22
CA PRO A 47 12.80 -14.98 16.40
C PRO A 47 14.22 -14.42 16.44
N GLY A 48 14.36 -13.12 16.16
CA GLY A 48 15.66 -12.43 16.11
C GLY A 48 15.94 -11.66 14.83
N ALA A 49 14.99 -11.55 13.89
CA ALA A 49 15.09 -10.58 12.81
C ALA A 49 15.08 -9.17 13.42
N LEU A 50 16.26 -8.61 13.63
CA LEU A 50 16.47 -7.21 13.97
C LEU A 50 15.62 -6.38 13.00
N PRO A 51 14.84 -5.38 13.47
CA PRO A 51 14.21 -4.46 12.55
C PRO A 51 15.36 -3.86 11.76
N LEU A 52 15.40 -4.14 10.44
CA LEU A 52 16.39 -3.57 9.53
C LEU A 52 16.54 -2.11 9.95
N ALA A 53 17.73 -1.72 10.42
CA ALA A 53 17.98 -0.35 10.83
C ALA A 53 17.76 0.53 9.59
N MET A 54 16.56 1.06 9.45
CA MET A 54 16.15 1.78 8.24
C MET A 54 16.77 3.18 8.25
N PRO A 55 17.12 3.73 7.07
CA PRO A 55 17.85 4.99 6.99
C PRO A 55 17.09 6.12 7.69
N ARG A 56 17.81 6.97 8.43
CA ARG A 56 17.29 8.15 9.14
C ARG A 56 16.74 9.25 8.23
N MET A 57 16.88 9.13 6.90
CA MET A 57 16.35 10.07 5.92
C MET A 57 15.42 9.33 4.97
N GLN A 58 14.12 9.57 5.11
CA GLN A 58 13.13 9.18 4.13
C GLN A 58 12.92 10.36 3.18
N SER A 59 13.24 10.16 1.90
CA SER A 59 12.81 11.10 0.86
C SER A 59 11.30 10.94 0.70
N MET A 60 10.53 11.88 1.25
CA MET A 60 9.07 11.86 1.24
C MET A 60 8.52 12.79 0.17
N HIS A 61 7.30 12.51 -0.29
CA HIS A 61 6.57 13.46 -1.11
C HIS A 61 6.36 14.76 -0.31
N PRO A 62 6.53 15.96 -0.91
CA PRO A 62 6.43 17.23 -0.17
C PRO A 62 5.06 17.43 0.50
N ASP A 63 3.99 16.95 -0.15
CA ASP A 63 2.63 16.99 0.43
C ASP A 63 2.27 15.77 1.28
N PHE A 64 3.24 14.91 1.61
CA PHE A 64 2.94 13.65 2.31
C PHE A 64 2.23 13.86 3.65
N GLU A 65 2.64 14.87 4.44
CA GLU A 65 1.96 15.17 5.71
C GLU A 65 0.52 15.66 5.50
N LYS A 66 0.22 16.32 4.38
CA LYS A 66 -1.17 16.69 4.04
C LYS A 66 -1.99 15.48 3.65
N ILE A 67 -1.36 14.47 3.04
CA ILE A 67 -2.01 13.24 2.61
C ILE A 67 -2.29 12.34 3.81
N LEU A 68 -1.30 12.12 4.67
CA LEU A 68 -1.42 11.25 5.84
C LEU A 68 -2.23 11.91 6.97
N GLY A 69 -2.00 13.20 7.24
CA GLY A 69 -2.58 13.87 8.39
C GLY A 69 -2.07 13.31 9.72
N ASP A 70 -2.91 13.35 10.75
CA ASP A 70 -2.65 12.72 12.04
C ASP A 70 -3.10 11.26 12.02
N VAL A 71 -2.16 10.32 12.20
CA VAL A 71 -2.44 8.88 12.26
C VAL A 71 -3.38 8.54 13.42
N GLY A 72 -3.29 9.28 14.54
CA GLY A 72 -4.14 9.08 15.71
C GLY A 72 -5.56 9.65 15.55
N GLN A 73 -5.79 10.48 14.52
CA GLN A 73 -7.08 11.08 14.17
C GLN A 73 -7.28 11.00 12.65
N PRO A 74 -7.63 9.81 12.13
CA PRO A 74 -7.66 9.58 10.69
C PRO A 74 -8.67 10.52 10.00
N SER A 75 -8.20 11.18 8.94
CA SER A 75 -9.00 12.06 8.10
C SER A 75 -9.07 11.54 6.65
N THR A 76 -10.12 11.91 5.93
CA THR A 76 -10.26 11.56 4.51
C THR A 76 -9.30 12.37 3.64
N SER A 77 -8.59 11.70 2.73
CA SER A 77 -7.73 12.33 1.73
C SER A 77 -7.92 11.66 0.37
N ILE A 78 -7.87 12.45 -0.70
CA ILE A 78 -7.97 11.98 -2.09
C ILE A 78 -6.75 12.50 -2.84
N VAL A 79 -5.99 11.60 -3.46
CA VAL A 79 -4.74 11.93 -4.16
C VAL A 79 -4.91 11.67 -5.65
N PHE A 80 -4.90 12.74 -6.44
CA PHE A 80 -4.82 12.68 -7.90
C PHE A 80 -3.38 12.91 -8.35
N GLY A 81 -3.02 12.37 -9.51
CA GLY A 81 -1.73 12.64 -10.14
C GLY A 81 -1.57 11.92 -11.46
N GLU A 82 -0.65 12.37 -12.30
CA GLU A 82 -0.35 11.78 -13.61
C GLU A 82 0.39 10.44 -13.49
N LYS A 83 0.56 9.69 -14.59
CA LYS A 83 1.43 8.48 -14.58
C LYS A 83 2.84 8.89 -14.15
N GLY A 84 3.43 8.18 -13.19
CA GLY A 84 4.77 8.50 -12.67
C GLY A 84 4.82 9.54 -11.53
N SER A 85 3.71 10.16 -11.14
CA SER A 85 3.65 11.13 -10.01
C SER A 85 3.99 10.58 -8.61
N GLY A 86 4.30 9.29 -8.50
CA GLY A 86 4.67 8.69 -7.21
C GLY A 86 3.50 8.28 -6.31
N LYS A 87 2.26 8.17 -6.80
CA LYS A 87 1.11 7.66 -6.01
C LYS A 87 1.39 6.30 -5.35
N THR A 88 2.04 5.39 -6.07
CA THR A 88 2.46 4.09 -5.53
C THR A 88 3.48 4.26 -4.39
N ALA A 89 4.46 5.15 -4.57
CA ALA A 89 5.44 5.47 -3.54
C ALA A 89 4.79 6.07 -2.28
N ILE A 90 3.85 7.01 -2.45
CA ILE A 90 3.08 7.59 -1.34
C ILE A 90 2.36 6.51 -0.55
N ARG A 91 1.71 5.56 -1.22
CA ARG A 91 1.01 4.44 -0.56
C ARG A 91 1.96 3.54 0.23
N LEU A 92 3.14 3.23 -0.31
CA LEU A 92 4.12 2.42 0.41
C LEU A 92 4.69 3.18 1.63
N GLN A 93 4.94 4.48 1.48
CA GLN A 93 5.37 5.35 2.59
C GLN A 93 4.30 5.45 3.68
N LEU A 94 3.02 5.49 3.30
CA LEU A 94 1.88 5.48 4.24
C LEU A 94 1.87 4.20 5.08
N ALA A 95 2.01 3.04 4.43
CA ALA A 95 2.08 1.76 5.12
C ALA A 95 3.24 1.73 6.13
N ALA A 96 4.44 2.12 5.70
CA ALA A 96 5.62 2.12 6.55
C ALA A 96 5.50 3.08 7.76
N LYS A 97 4.83 4.24 7.59
CA LYS A 97 4.62 5.19 8.71
C LYS A 97 3.56 4.68 9.68
N ILE A 98 2.50 4.02 9.20
CA ILE A 98 1.50 3.37 10.05
C ILE A 98 2.13 2.24 10.88
N GLU A 99 3.01 1.42 10.29
CA GLU A 99 3.73 0.37 11.02
C GLU A 99 4.60 0.95 12.16
N ARG A 100 5.34 2.03 11.88
CA ARG A 100 6.12 2.73 12.91
C ARG A 100 5.25 3.30 14.02
N HIS A 101 4.11 3.91 13.66
CA HIS A 101 3.13 4.39 14.63
C HIS A 101 2.61 3.26 15.52
N ASN A 102 2.26 2.11 14.92
CA ASN A 102 1.75 0.95 15.64
C ASN A 102 2.79 0.30 16.57
N ALA A 103 4.07 0.37 16.20
CA ALA A 103 5.17 -0.08 17.05
C ALA A 103 5.42 0.87 18.23
N ALA A 104 5.29 2.18 18.01
CA ALA A 104 5.49 3.20 19.03
C ALA A 104 4.28 3.39 19.97
N SER A 105 3.06 3.13 19.49
CA SER A 105 1.79 3.36 20.20
C SER A 105 0.98 2.06 20.29
N PRO A 106 1.36 1.12 21.16
CA PRO A 106 0.73 -0.21 21.23
C PRO A 106 -0.74 -0.16 21.69
N ASP A 107 -1.14 0.88 22.40
CA ASP A 107 -2.48 1.18 22.90
C ASP A 107 -3.39 1.85 21.86
N ARG A 108 -2.82 2.44 20.80
CA ARG A 108 -3.54 3.21 19.77
C ARG A 108 -3.11 2.82 18.36
N LYS A 109 -3.20 1.54 18.05
CA LYS A 109 -2.86 0.99 16.74
C LYS A 109 -3.90 1.35 15.67
N VAL A 110 -3.41 1.56 14.46
CA VAL A 110 -4.18 1.76 13.24
C VAL A 110 -4.15 0.50 12.39
N PHE A 111 -5.33 0.01 12.04
CA PHE A 111 -5.48 -1.14 11.15
C PHE A 111 -5.57 -0.67 9.69
N LEU A 112 -4.47 -0.81 8.94
CA LEU A 112 -4.44 -0.48 7.52
C LEU A 112 -5.06 -1.61 6.69
N ILE A 113 -6.10 -1.29 5.92
CA ILE A 113 -6.69 -2.17 4.91
C ILE A 113 -6.20 -1.73 3.53
N PRO A 114 -5.19 -2.40 2.94
CA PRO A 114 -4.78 -2.10 1.57
C PRO A 114 -5.85 -2.61 0.60
N TYR A 115 -6.33 -1.72 -0.26
CA TYR A 115 -7.21 -2.05 -1.38
C TYR A 115 -6.62 -1.46 -2.65
N ASP A 116 -5.89 -2.28 -3.39
CA ASP A 116 -5.07 -1.87 -4.54
C ASP A 116 -5.36 -2.64 -5.82
N ASP A 117 -6.19 -3.67 -5.75
CA ASP A 117 -6.62 -4.50 -6.87
C ASP A 117 -8.15 -4.49 -6.96
N LEU A 118 -8.67 -3.48 -7.65
CA LEU A 118 -10.10 -3.38 -7.95
C LEU A 118 -10.54 -4.50 -8.91
N ASN A 119 -9.67 -4.93 -9.82
CA ASN A 119 -10.04 -5.90 -10.86
C ASN A 119 -10.39 -7.25 -10.25
N ALA A 120 -9.60 -7.73 -9.28
CA ALA A 120 -9.93 -8.97 -8.57
C ALA A 120 -11.31 -8.90 -7.90
N ALA A 121 -11.67 -7.76 -7.29
CA ALA A 121 -13.00 -7.58 -6.70
C ALA A 121 -14.12 -7.58 -7.75
N LEU A 122 -13.91 -6.95 -8.90
CA LEU A 122 -14.86 -6.94 -10.01
C LEU A 122 -15.05 -8.33 -10.63
N ASP A 123 -13.98 -9.11 -10.76
CA ASP A 123 -14.03 -10.48 -11.26
C ASP A 123 -14.83 -11.40 -10.33
N HIS A 124 -14.59 -11.29 -9.01
CA HIS A 124 -15.38 -11.99 -8.00
C HIS A 124 -16.85 -11.60 -8.06
N TYR A 125 -17.14 -10.30 -8.13
CA TYR A 125 -18.50 -9.80 -8.25
C TYR A 125 -19.21 -10.36 -9.50
N ASN A 126 -18.57 -10.27 -10.67
CA ASN A 126 -19.12 -10.77 -11.92
C ASN A 126 -19.37 -12.29 -11.88
N SER A 127 -18.47 -13.06 -11.28
CA SER A 127 -18.64 -14.51 -11.11
C SER A 127 -19.87 -14.86 -10.25
N SER A 128 -20.20 -14.02 -9.26
CA SER A 128 -21.35 -14.22 -8.38
C SER A 128 -22.69 -13.82 -9.01
N VAL A 129 -22.69 -12.88 -9.96
CA VAL A 129 -23.89 -12.31 -10.60
C VAL A 129 -24.25 -13.03 -11.92
N SER A 130 -23.32 -13.79 -12.52
CA SER A 130 -23.38 -14.40 -13.87
C SER A 130 -24.48 -15.46 -14.13
N SER A 131 -25.62 -15.43 -13.44
CA SER A 131 -26.83 -16.17 -13.82
C SER A 131 -27.65 -15.49 -14.94
N LYS A 132 -27.33 -14.26 -15.36
CA LYS A 132 -28.05 -13.55 -16.44
C LYS A 132 -27.10 -13.19 -17.58
N LYS A 133 -27.22 -13.91 -18.69
CA LYS A 133 -26.24 -13.99 -19.79
C LYS A 133 -26.04 -12.75 -20.67
N ASP A 134 -26.87 -11.70 -20.57
CA ASP A 134 -26.90 -10.63 -21.59
C ASP A 134 -26.91 -9.19 -21.05
N ALA A 135 -26.69 -8.98 -19.75
CA ALA A 135 -26.63 -7.63 -19.15
C ALA A 135 -25.22 -7.32 -18.65
N ASN A 136 -24.80 -6.04 -18.75
CA ASN A 136 -23.58 -5.57 -18.09
C ASN A 136 -23.75 -5.79 -16.57
N PRO A 137 -22.97 -6.69 -15.94
CA PRO A 137 -23.17 -7.10 -14.55
C PRO A 137 -22.96 -5.94 -13.57
N PHE A 138 -22.22 -4.91 -13.97
CA PHE A 138 -21.86 -3.77 -13.13
C PHE A 138 -22.95 -2.69 -13.04
N THR A 139 -24.02 -2.77 -13.83
CA THR A 139 -25.14 -1.80 -13.72
C THR A 139 -25.87 -1.90 -12.39
N GLU A 140 -25.88 -3.09 -11.79
CA GLU A 140 -26.50 -3.34 -10.48
C GLU A 140 -25.51 -3.16 -9.32
N MET A 141 -24.22 -2.93 -9.60
CA MET A 141 -23.21 -2.77 -8.56
C MET A 141 -23.41 -1.46 -7.80
N ARG A 142 -23.56 -1.54 -6.48
CA ARG A 142 -23.76 -0.40 -5.59
C ARG A 142 -22.50 -0.10 -4.79
N LEU A 143 -22.50 1.06 -4.16
CA LEU A 143 -21.44 1.46 -3.23
C LEU A 143 -21.24 0.46 -2.09
N VAL A 144 -22.33 -0.14 -1.59
CA VAL A 144 -22.25 -1.14 -0.50
C VAL A 144 -21.46 -2.37 -0.93
N ASP A 145 -21.61 -2.81 -2.18
CA ASP A 145 -20.90 -4.00 -2.70
C ASP A 145 -19.39 -3.71 -2.81
N HIS A 146 -19.02 -2.46 -3.12
CA HIS A 146 -17.63 -2.01 -3.10
C HIS A 146 -17.05 -1.93 -1.68
N ILE A 147 -17.82 -1.40 -0.71
CA ILE A 147 -17.42 -1.35 0.70
C ILE A 147 -17.24 -2.77 1.25
N ASP A 148 -18.13 -3.71 0.92
CA ASP A 148 -18.03 -5.11 1.33
C ASP A 148 -16.74 -5.76 0.80
N ALA A 149 -16.34 -5.46 -0.44
CA ALA A 149 -15.06 -5.92 -0.98
C ALA A 149 -13.86 -5.39 -0.17
N ILE A 150 -13.87 -4.12 0.25
CA ILE A 150 -12.82 -3.53 1.10
C ILE A 150 -12.83 -4.21 2.48
N LEU A 151 -13.99 -4.34 3.11
CA LEU A 151 -14.12 -4.93 4.45
C LEU A 151 -13.76 -6.41 4.47
N SER A 152 -14.09 -7.17 3.42
CA SER A 152 -13.74 -8.58 3.28
C SER A 152 -12.22 -8.80 3.37
N ASN A 153 -11.42 -7.91 2.78
CA ASN A 153 -9.96 -7.93 2.92
C ASN A 153 -9.51 -7.72 4.37
N GLY A 154 -10.16 -6.79 5.08
CA GLY A 154 -9.88 -6.51 6.49
C GLY A 154 -10.25 -7.68 7.40
N VAL A 155 -11.47 -8.20 7.25
CA VAL A 155 -12.01 -9.30 8.07
C VAL A 155 -11.19 -10.57 7.89
N SER A 156 -10.82 -10.92 6.66
CA SER A 156 -10.01 -12.12 6.40
C SER A 156 -8.66 -12.07 7.13
N ARG A 157 -8.02 -10.89 7.17
CA ARG A 157 -6.75 -10.70 7.91
C ARG A 157 -6.93 -10.79 9.42
N VAL A 158 -8.02 -10.24 9.96
CA VAL A 158 -8.32 -10.32 11.40
C VAL A 158 -8.66 -11.77 11.79
N LEU A 159 -9.44 -12.47 10.98
CA LEU A 159 -9.75 -13.88 11.24
C LEU A 159 -8.50 -14.75 11.19
N GLY A 160 -7.63 -14.55 10.19
CA GLY A 160 -6.37 -15.28 10.09
C GLY A 160 -5.43 -15.09 11.29
N THR A 161 -5.48 -13.95 11.98
CA THR A 161 -4.69 -13.73 13.21
C THR A 161 -5.36 -14.28 14.47
N LEU A 162 -6.70 -14.30 14.53
CA LEU A 162 -7.45 -14.83 15.66
C LEU A 162 -7.58 -16.36 15.63
N LEU A 163 -7.57 -16.96 14.44
CA LEU A 163 -7.74 -18.39 14.21
C LEU A 163 -6.49 -18.96 13.52
N PRO A 164 -5.37 -19.15 14.24
CA PRO A 164 -4.19 -19.80 13.68
C PRO A 164 -4.51 -21.28 13.39
N GLY A 165 -4.90 -21.61 12.15
CA GLY A 165 -5.14 -22.99 11.72
C GLY A 165 -6.16 -23.22 10.59
N GLY A 166 -6.53 -22.19 9.82
CA GLY A 166 -7.39 -22.33 8.62
C GLY A 166 -6.59 -22.27 7.32
#